data_AF-A0A6H1L2F8-F1
#
_entry.id   AF-A0A6H1L2F8-F1
#
_cell.length_a   1.000
_cell.length_b   1.000
_cell.length_c   1.000
_cell.angle_alpha   90.00
_cell.angle_beta   90.00
_cell.angle_gamma   90.00
#
_symmetry.space_group_name_H-M   'P 1'
#
loop_
_entity.id
_entity.type
_entity.pdbx_description
1 polymer ?
#
loop_
_entity_poly.entity_id
_entity_poly.type
_entity_poly.pdbx_seq_one_letter_code
_entity_poly.pdbx_strand_id
1 'polypeptide(L)'
;MTAEDFPQGEYVIDPSCSSIDFSAKHLFGLGSVRGSFTLRSGAVSIAEPATDSHVGAVADATSFSSGSAARDRKVLSRTFLDTDSHPDITFTSTGAHRDADGTWRLDGLLTARGVRAPVVFTVTRAQMLDEELELTATATVDRYAHDITAMKGMAGRFLWLSATIRARRAPAGPASHRPAHQGEDRMSDLKIAVILGSTRPGRNGKAVADWVVDRSGARTGVEYELVDLADYPLPHLDEAMPPAMGQYQGEHTKTWAAKIAEFDGYIFVTPEYNHSTSGVLKNAIDYLYGEWNNKAAAFVSYGSLGGARAIEHLRAVASELQLAHVRQQLSFSLFTDFENFSVFKPAEQHDDAATALFDQLESWARALKTVRV
;
A
#
# COMPACT_ATOMS: atom_id res chain seq x y z
N MET A 1 -12.64 -5.15 -30.60
CA MET A 1 -13.19 -4.57 -29.36
C MET A 1 -12.09 -3.68 -28.80
N THR A 2 -12.40 -2.40 -28.61
CA THR A 2 -11.45 -1.38 -28.17
C THR A 2 -11.53 -1.23 -26.64
N ALA A 3 -10.52 -0.67 -25.97
CA ALA A 3 -10.65 -0.46 -24.52
C ALA A 3 -11.71 0.59 -24.15
N GLU A 4 -12.23 1.32 -25.13
CA GLU A 4 -13.39 2.23 -25.01
C GLU A 4 -14.71 1.45 -24.79
N ASP A 5 -14.72 0.12 -24.93
CA ASP A 5 -15.89 -0.73 -24.73
C ASP A 5 -16.03 -1.26 -23.27
N PHE A 6 -15.10 -0.92 -22.37
CA PHE A 6 -15.15 -1.35 -20.97
C PHE A 6 -15.71 -0.25 -20.06
N PRO A 7 -16.73 -0.56 -19.23
CA PRO A 7 -17.24 0.42 -18.28
C PRO A 7 -16.15 0.89 -17.32
N GLN A 8 -15.99 2.21 -17.16
CA GLN A 8 -15.07 2.78 -16.18
C GLN A 8 -15.37 2.32 -14.76
N GLY A 9 -14.35 1.97 -14.01
CA GLY A 9 -14.49 1.62 -12.61
C GLY A 9 -13.42 0.66 -12.11
N GLU A 10 -13.57 0.28 -10.85
CA GLU A 10 -12.68 -0.65 -10.17
C GLU A 10 -13.18 -2.09 -10.31
N TYR A 11 -12.28 -2.97 -10.67
CA TYR A 11 -12.50 -4.40 -10.82
C TYR A 11 -11.54 -5.15 -9.90
N VAL A 12 -12.07 -5.99 -9.02
CA VAL A 12 -11.26 -6.83 -8.13
C VAL A 12 -10.97 -8.15 -8.83
N ILE A 13 -9.70 -8.51 -8.95
CA ILE A 13 -9.28 -9.79 -9.54
C ILE A 13 -9.71 -10.91 -8.60
N ASP A 14 -10.44 -11.89 -9.14
CA ASP A 14 -10.76 -13.14 -8.46
C ASP A 14 -9.59 -14.13 -8.65
N PRO A 15 -8.78 -14.39 -7.60
CA PRO A 15 -7.63 -15.29 -7.74
C PRO A 15 -8.03 -16.74 -7.98
N SER A 16 -9.24 -17.16 -7.58
CA SER A 16 -9.71 -18.55 -7.71
C SER A 16 -10.00 -18.93 -9.16
N CYS A 17 -10.27 -17.94 -10.00
CA CYS A 17 -10.63 -18.10 -11.41
C CYS A 17 -9.64 -17.38 -12.35
N SER A 18 -8.48 -16.97 -11.83
CA SER A 18 -7.39 -16.36 -12.58
C SER A 18 -6.14 -17.26 -12.56
N SER A 19 -5.32 -17.22 -13.59
CA SER A 19 -4.08 -18.01 -13.69
C SER A 19 -2.89 -17.19 -14.14
N ILE A 20 -1.70 -17.56 -13.64
CA ILE A 20 -0.42 -17.12 -14.17
C ILE A 20 0.35 -18.36 -14.60
N ASP A 21 0.55 -18.49 -15.90
CA ASP A 21 1.31 -19.57 -16.51
C ASP A 21 2.61 -19.01 -17.08
N PHE A 22 3.67 -19.83 -17.05
CA PHE A 22 4.92 -19.48 -17.68
C PHE A 22 5.46 -20.62 -18.54
N SER A 23 6.27 -20.24 -19.51
CA SER A 23 7.19 -21.15 -20.18
C SER A 23 8.59 -20.57 -20.24
N ALA A 24 9.59 -21.43 -20.11
CA ALA A 24 10.98 -21.02 -20.24
C ALA A 24 11.78 -22.12 -20.94
N LYS A 25 12.87 -21.71 -21.59
CA LYS A 25 13.85 -22.65 -22.11
C LYS A 25 14.79 -23.12 -20.98
N HIS A 26 15.32 -24.32 -21.07
CA HIS A 26 16.33 -24.84 -20.14
C HIS A 26 17.32 -25.73 -20.90
N LEU A 27 18.38 -26.22 -20.23
CA LEU A 27 19.43 -27.05 -20.85
C LEU A 27 19.97 -26.43 -22.14
N PHE A 28 20.49 -25.20 -22.04
CA PHE A 28 21.07 -24.43 -23.15
C PHE A 28 20.10 -24.20 -24.32
N GLY A 29 18.79 -24.21 -24.06
CA GLY A 29 17.76 -24.00 -25.08
C GLY A 29 17.17 -25.28 -25.65
N LEU A 30 17.72 -26.45 -25.31
CA LEU A 30 17.31 -27.75 -25.84
C LEU A 30 16.02 -28.27 -25.22
N GLY A 31 15.63 -27.77 -24.04
CA GLY A 31 14.41 -28.17 -23.34
C GLY A 31 13.46 -27.01 -23.06
N SER A 32 12.19 -27.33 -22.81
CA SER A 32 11.16 -26.40 -22.36
C SER A 32 10.58 -26.82 -21.02
N VAL A 33 10.46 -25.86 -20.11
CA VAL A 33 9.73 -26.02 -18.86
C VAL A 33 8.48 -25.16 -18.94
N ARG A 34 7.38 -25.69 -18.42
CA ARG A 34 6.17 -24.93 -18.14
C ARG A 34 5.88 -25.02 -16.66
N GLY A 35 5.16 -24.04 -16.17
CA GLY A 35 4.69 -24.03 -14.79
C GLY A 35 3.75 -22.88 -14.56
N SER A 36 3.37 -22.71 -13.31
CA SER A 36 2.42 -21.69 -12.91
C SER A 36 2.77 -21.08 -11.56
N PHE A 37 2.13 -19.94 -11.31
CA PHE A 37 2.01 -19.31 -10.00
C PHE A 37 0.52 -19.06 -9.74
N THR A 38 0.15 -19.06 -8.46
CA THR A 38 -1.18 -18.64 -8.02
C THR A 38 -1.16 -17.14 -7.72
N LEU A 39 -2.27 -16.47 -8.04
CA LEU A 39 -2.52 -15.11 -7.59
C LEU A 39 -2.97 -15.13 -6.13
N ARG A 40 -2.52 -14.16 -5.33
CA ARG A 40 -3.09 -13.87 -4.01
C ARG A 40 -4.20 -12.82 -4.11
N SER A 41 -3.97 -11.79 -4.91
CA SER A 41 -4.87 -10.64 -5.03
C SER A 41 -4.51 -9.78 -6.23
N GLY A 42 -5.42 -8.90 -6.64
CA GLY A 42 -5.11 -7.78 -7.52
C GLY A 42 -6.35 -6.98 -7.88
N ALA A 43 -6.14 -5.88 -8.60
CA ALA A 43 -7.20 -4.99 -9.05
C ALA A 43 -6.87 -4.43 -10.44
N VAL A 44 -7.91 -4.10 -11.18
CA VAL A 44 -7.87 -3.40 -12.46
C VAL A 44 -8.76 -2.17 -12.34
N SER A 45 -8.16 -0.99 -12.51
CA SER A 45 -8.87 0.29 -12.61
C SER A 45 -8.98 0.66 -14.09
N ILE A 46 -10.20 0.80 -14.60
CA ILE A 46 -10.46 1.24 -15.97
C ILE A 46 -10.87 2.71 -15.93
N ALA A 47 -10.09 3.58 -16.56
CA ALA A 47 -10.26 5.02 -16.57
C ALA A 47 -10.69 5.57 -17.95
N GLU A 48 -11.07 6.85 -18.00
CA GLU A 48 -11.20 7.62 -19.23
C GLU A 48 -10.31 8.88 -19.15
N PRO A 49 -9.32 9.03 -20.04
CA PRO A 49 -9.00 8.14 -21.18
C PRO A 49 -8.49 6.76 -20.74
N ALA A 50 -8.71 5.73 -21.55
CA ALA A 50 -8.33 4.35 -21.23
C ALA A 50 -6.81 4.15 -20.98
N THR A 51 -5.99 5.09 -21.44
CA THR A 51 -4.54 5.16 -21.17
C THR A 51 -4.20 5.41 -19.70
N ASP A 52 -5.15 5.94 -18.93
CA ASP A 52 -4.99 6.21 -17.49
C ASP A 52 -5.40 4.99 -16.64
N SER A 53 -5.76 3.87 -17.28
CA SER A 53 -6.09 2.62 -16.60
C SER A 53 -4.88 2.01 -15.91
N HIS A 54 -5.10 1.36 -14.76
CA HIS A 54 -4.05 0.80 -13.92
C HIS A 54 -4.35 -0.65 -13.53
N VAL A 55 -3.29 -1.47 -13.39
CA VAL A 55 -3.36 -2.86 -12.95
C VAL A 55 -2.33 -3.10 -11.86
N GLY A 56 -2.78 -3.65 -10.73
CA GLY A 56 -1.93 -4.15 -9.67
C GLY A 56 -2.23 -5.61 -9.37
N ALA A 57 -1.21 -6.45 -9.24
CA ALA A 57 -1.38 -7.87 -8.90
C ALA A 57 -0.26 -8.38 -7.99
N VAL A 58 -0.61 -9.32 -7.10
CA VAL A 58 0.30 -10.02 -6.21
C VAL A 58 0.15 -11.52 -6.45
N ALA A 59 1.24 -12.17 -6.84
CA ALA A 59 1.33 -13.61 -6.98
C ALA A 59 2.10 -14.22 -5.81
N ASP A 60 1.69 -15.42 -5.41
CA ASP A 60 2.37 -16.21 -4.38
C ASP A 60 3.62 -16.86 -4.97
N ALA A 61 4.81 -16.37 -4.56
CA ALA A 61 6.07 -16.95 -5.01
C ALA A 61 6.25 -18.41 -4.54
N THR A 62 5.70 -18.75 -3.36
CA THR A 62 5.76 -20.10 -2.77
C THR A 62 4.94 -21.13 -3.55
N SER A 63 3.99 -20.66 -4.37
CA SER A 63 3.10 -21.52 -5.16
C SER A 63 3.70 -22.02 -6.48
N PHE A 64 4.99 -21.73 -6.74
CA PHE A 64 5.67 -22.16 -7.95
C PHE A 64 5.52 -23.67 -8.17
N SER A 65 4.95 -24.03 -9.33
CA SER A 65 4.79 -25.43 -9.73
C SER A 65 5.28 -25.62 -11.15
N SER A 66 6.19 -26.57 -11.36
CA SER A 66 6.67 -26.96 -12.70
C SER A 66 6.44 -28.43 -13.03
N GLY A 67 5.62 -29.11 -12.22
CA GLY A 67 5.42 -30.56 -12.28
C GLY A 67 6.62 -31.39 -11.83
N SER A 68 7.64 -30.77 -11.21
CA SER A 68 8.84 -31.46 -10.74
C SER A 68 9.24 -30.97 -9.35
N ALA A 69 8.90 -31.75 -8.32
CA ALA A 69 9.16 -31.40 -6.92
C ALA A 69 10.64 -31.05 -6.64
N ALA A 70 11.60 -31.68 -7.35
CA ALA A 70 13.01 -31.36 -7.21
C ALA A 70 13.37 -29.97 -7.78
N ARG A 71 12.79 -29.61 -8.94
CA ARG A 71 12.97 -28.28 -9.53
C ARG A 71 12.28 -27.22 -8.69
N ASP A 72 11.06 -27.50 -8.25
CA ASP A 72 10.24 -26.57 -7.48
C ASP A 72 10.95 -26.20 -6.17
N ARG A 73 11.43 -27.19 -5.40
CA ARG A 73 12.27 -26.93 -4.21
C ARG A 73 13.49 -26.07 -4.50
N LYS A 74 14.14 -26.27 -5.65
CA LYS A 74 15.33 -25.49 -6.03
C LYS A 74 14.97 -24.04 -6.39
N VAL A 75 13.86 -23.83 -7.10
CA VAL A 75 13.37 -22.50 -7.48
C VAL A 75 12.88 -21.71 -6.25
N LEU A 76 12.24 -22.37 -5.29
CA LEU A 76 11.79 -21.74 -4.06
C LEU A 76 12.95 -21.32 -3.14
N SER A 77 14.08 -22.03 -3.19
CA SER A 77 15.24 -21.75 -2.34
C SER A 77 15.90 -20.39 -2.59
N ARG A 78 16.79 -19.99 -1.65
CA ARG A 78 17.72 -18.84 -1.76
C ARG A 78 18.50 -18.73 -3.06
N THR A 79 18.66 -19.83 -3.80
CA THR A 79 19.36 -19.83 -5.09
C THR A 79 18.58 -19.06 -6.17
N PHE A 80 17.25 -19.06 -6.07
CA PHE A 80 16.35 -18.45 -7.04
C PHE A 80 15.44 -17.43 -6.36
N LEU A 81 14.21 -17.80 -5.99
CA LEU A 81 13.20 -16.85 -5.52
C LEU A 81 13.37 -16.46 -4.05
N ASP A 82 14.10 -17.26 -3.24
CA ASP A 82 14.25 -17.05 -1.79
C ASP A 82 12.91 -16.78 -1.09
N THR A 83 11.96 -17.69 -1.26
CA THR A 83 10.57 -17.42 -0.87
C THR A 83 10.34 -17.33 0.63
N ASP A 84 11.30 -17.79 1.44
CA ASP A 84 11.28 -17.59 2.89
C ASP A 84 11.44 -16.09 3.25
N SER A 85 12.23 -15.35 2.47
CA SER A 85 12.44 -13.90 2.64
C SER A 85 11.55 -13.06 1.74
N HIS A 86 11.14 -13.61 0.59
CA HIS A 86 10.40 -12.93 -0.47
C HIS A 86 9.21 -13.78 -0.95
N PRO A 87 8.13 -13.88 -0.16
CA PRO A 87 7.00 -14.77 -0.44
C PRO A 87 6.09 -14.28 -1.59
N ASP A 88 6.29 -13.04 -2.06
CA ASP A 88 5.43 -12.38 -3.04
C ASP A 88 6.20 -11.96 -4.30
N ILE A 89 5.53 -12.11 -5.44
CA ILE A 89 5.89 -11.46 -6.71
C ILE A 89 4.83 -10.40 -7.00
N THR A 90 5.23 -9.15 -7.11
CA THR A 90 4.29 -8.03 -7.31
C THR A 90 4.44 -7.42 -8.68
N PHE A 91 3.32 -7.06 -9.29
CA PHE A 91 3.27 -6.26 -10.53
C PHE A 91 2.42 -5.01 -10.28
N THR A 92 2.91 -3.87 -10.74
CA THR A 92 2.22 -2.59 -10.73
C THR A 92 2.42 -1.91 -12.06
N SER A 93 1.35 -1.61 -12.79
CA SER A 93 1.47 -0.87 -14.04
C SER A 93 1.90 0.58 -13.79
N THR A 94 2.70 1.14 -14.67
CA THR A 94 3.10 2.56 -14.65
C THR A 94 2.45 3.34 -15.80
N GLY A 95 1.76 2.66 -16.72
CA GLY A 95 0.98 3.28 -17.78
C GLY A 95 0.38 2.26 -18.73
N ALA A 96 -0.68 2.66 -19.42
CA ALA A 96 -1.28 1.90 -20.50
C ALA A 96 -1.15 2.68 -21.81
N HIS A 97 -0.62 2.05 -22.84
CA HIS A 97 -0.55 2.64 -24.18
C HIS A 97 -1.14 1.71 -25.22
N ARG A 98 -1.66 2.32 -26.28
CA ARG A 98 -2.22 1.61 -27.42
C ARG A 98 -1.31 1.81 -28.63
N ASP A 99 -0.79 0.71 -29.15
CA ASP A 99 0.02 0.70 -30.36
C ASP A 99 -0.82 1.09 -31.58
N ALA A 100 -0.17 1.48 -32.68
CA ALA A 100 -0.83 1.88 -33.93
C ALA A 100 -1.70 0.76 -34.55
N ASP A 101 -1.41 -0.50 -34.25
CA ASP A 101 -2.20 -1.66 -34.66
C ASP A 101 -3.40 -1.94 -33.74
N GLY A 102 -3.58 -1.13 -32.70
CA GLY A 102 -4.67 -1.21 -31.74
C GLY A 102 -4.39 -2.10 -30.52
N THR A 103 -3.21 -2.71 -30.43
CA THR A 103 -2.79 -3.57 -29.32
C THR A 103 -2.53 -2.76 -28.06
N TRP A 104 -3.02 -3.25 -26.92
CA TRP A 104 -2.78 -2.62 -25.62
C TRP A 104 -1.51 -3.16 -24.98
N ARG A 105 -0.70 -2.25 -24.45
CA ARG A 105 0.49 -2.55 -23.68
C ARG A 105 0.41 -1.85 -22.33
N LEU A 106 0.73 -2.62 -21.30
CA LEU A 106 0.80 -2.18 -19.93
C LEU A 106 2.28 -2.17 -19.55
N ASP A 107 2.86 -0.97 -19.48
CA ASP A 107 4.16 -0.78 -18.87
C ASP A 107 3.99 -0.97 -17.37
N GLY A 108 4.97 -1.58 -16.72
CA GLY A 108 4.94 -1.71 -15.28
C GLY A 108 6.24 -2.19 -14.68
N LEU A 109 6.19 -2.34 -13.37
CA LEU A 109 7.30 -2.79 -12.55
C LEU A 109 6.93 -4.15 -11.95
N LEU A 110 7.76 -5.14 -12.22
CA LEU A 110 7.69 -6.44 -11.58
C LEU A 110 8.72 -6.48 -10.44
N THR A 111 8.34 -6.94 -9.26
CA THR A 111 9.27 -7.26 -8.19
C THR A 111 9.29 -8.75 -7.95
N ALA A 112 10.46 -9.36 -8.10
CA ALA A 112 10.70 -10.76 -7.78
C ALA A 112 11.99 -10.85 -6.96
N ARG A 113 12.00 -11.67 -5.90
CA ARG A 113 13.13 -11.79 -4.97
C ARG A 113 13.60 -10.42 -4.42
N GLY A 114 12.65 -9.53 -4.13
CA GLY A 114 12.93 -8.18 -3.63
C GLY A 114 13.55 -7.20 -4.63
N VAL A 115 13.86 -7.63 -5.87
CA VAL A 115 14.45 -6.76 -6.90
C VAL A 115 13.39 -6.36 -7.91
N ARG A 116 13.25 -5.06 -8.13
CA ARG A 116 12.28 -4.46 -9.04
C ARG A 116 12.89 -4.22 -10.41
N ALA A 117 12.21 -4.66 -11.47
CA ALA A 117 12.60 -4.40 -12.85
C ALA A 117 11.38 -4.09 -13.74
N PRO A 118 11.56 -3.29 -14.81
CA PRO A 118 10.51 -3.02 -15.79
C PRO A 118 10.07 -4.28 -16.53
N VAL A 119 8.77 -4.37 -16.81
CA VAL A 119 8.16 -5.38 -17.68
C VAL A 119 7.03 -4.72 -18.47
N VAL A 120 6.81 -5.20 -19.69
CA VAL A 120 5.66 -4.79 -20.51
C VAL A 120 4.77 -5.99 -20.73
N PHE A 121 3.51 -5.87 -20.33
CA PHE A 121 2.47 -6.84 -20.63
C PHE A 121 1.69 -6.40 -21.87
N THR A 122 1.63 -7.26 -22.87
CA THR A 122 0.76 -7.08 -24.05
C THR A 122 -0.57 -7.75 -23.78
N VAL A 123 -1.66 -6.96 -23.78
CA VAL A 123 -3.02 -7.49 -23.66
C VAL A 123 -3.42 -8.10 -25.01
N THR A 124 -3.54 -9.41 -25.04
CA THR A 124 -3.87 -10.18 -26.24
C THR A 124 -5.37 -10.42 -26.38
N ARG A 125 -6.10 -10.37 -25.27
CA ARG A 125 -7.57 -10.47 -25.24
C ARG A 125 -8.12 -9.65 -24.09
N ALA A 126 -9.22 -8.95 -24.34
CA ALA A 126 -10.00 -8.26 -23.33
C ALA A 126 -11.48 -8.38 -23.71
N GLN A 127 -12.34 -8.80 -22.78
CA GLN A 127 -13.78 -8.89 -23.00
C GLN A 127 -14.56 -8.72 -21.70
N MET A 128 -15.80 -8.26 -21.81
CA MET A 128 -16.75 -8.15 -20.70
C MET A 128 -17.83 -9.20 -20.91
N LEU A 129 -18.07 -10.04 -19.92
CA LEU A 129 -19.11 -11.08 -19.93
C LEU A 129 -19.90 -10.99 -18.64
N ASP A 130 -21.21 -10.69 -18.72
CA ASP A 130 -22.12 -10.68 -17.57
C ASP A 130 -21.55 -9.95 -16.32
N GLU A 131 -20.95 -8.77 -16.54
CA GLU A 131 -20.29 -7.90 -15.53
C GLU A 131 -18.90 -8.35 -15.02
N GLU A 132 -18.35 -9.42 -15.60
CA GLU A 132 -16.99 -9.90 -15.35
C GLU A 132 -16.04 -9.47 -16.48
N LEU A 133 -14.95 -8.82 -16.09
CA LEU A 133 -13.84 -8.46 -16.96
C LEU A 133 -12.93 -9.67 -17.10
N GLU A 134 -12.76 -10.16 -18.33
CA GLU A 134 -11.80 -11.21 -18.67
C GLU A 134 -10.69 -10.63 -19.54
N LEU A 135 -9.45 -10.78 -19.07
CA LEU A 135 -8.24 -10.27 -19.70
C LEU A 135 -7.24 -11.40 -19.88
N THR A 136 -6.59 -11.44 -21.04
CA THR A 136 -5.39 -12.25 -21.26
C THR A 136 -4.26 -11.31 -21.64
N ALA A 137 -3.14 -11.42 -20.92
CA ALA A 137 -1.95 -10.63 -21.18
C ALA A 137 -0.70 -11.49 -21.15
N THR A 138 0.28 -11.15 -21.99
CA THR A 138 1.54 -11.88 -22.10
C THR A 138 2.72 -10.95 -21.91
N ALA A 139 3.78 -11.43 -21.28
CA ALA A 139 5.01 -10.67 -21.09
C ALA A 139 6.24 -11.58 -21.22
N THR A 140 7.39 -10.99 -21.53
CA THR A 140 8.68 -11.66 -21.37
C THR A 140 9.40 -11.06 -20.18
N VAL A 141 9.69 -11.87 -19.17
CA VAL A 141 10.41 -11.48 -17.96
C VAL A 141 11.85 -11.95 -18.04
N ASP A 142 12.80 -11.04 -17.84
CA ASP A 142 14.21 -11.36 -17.69
C ASP A 142 14.54 -11.58 -16.21
N ARG A 143 14.74 -12.84 -15.81
CA ARG A 143 15.07 -13.13 -14.40
C ARG A 143 16.39 -12.50 -13.94
N TYR A 144 17.30 -12.16 -14.87
CA TYR A 144 18.56 -11.50 -14.50
C TYR A 144 18.34 -10.04 -14.10
N ALA A 145 17.29 -9.39 -14.60
CA ALA A 145 16.91 -8.05 -14.17
C ALA A 145 16.44 -8.02 -12.70
N HIS A 146 16.11 -9.18 -12.13
CA HIS A 146 15.74 -9.38 -10.73
C HIS A 146 16.87 -10.02 -9.89
N ASP A 147 18.12 -9.96 -10.35
CA ASP A 147 19.29 -10.62 -9.73
C ASP A 147 19.19 -12.14 -9.54
N ILE A 148 18.24 -12.79 -10.21
CA ILE A 148 18.10 -14.25 -10.22
C ILE A 148 19.01 -14.80 -11.32
N THR A 149 20.32 -14.89 -11.07
CA THR A 149 21.32 -15.24 -12.09
C THR A 149 21.85 -16.67 -12.03
N ALA A 150 21.40 -17.47 -11.05
CA ALA A 150 21.90 -18.81 -10.82
C ALA A 150 21.68 -19.77 -12.02
N MET A 151 22.55 -20.77 -12.15
CA MET A 151 22.49 -21.83 -13.17
C MET A 151 22.39 -21.29 -14.61
N LYS A 152 23.27 -20.36 -14.98
CA LYS A 152 23.32 -19.78 -16.34
C LYS A 152 23.40 -20.90 -17.40
N GLY A 153 22.58 -20.80 -18.44
CA GLY A 153 22.46 -21.83 -19.49
C GLY A 153 21.58 -23.03 -19.10
N MET A 154 21.65 -23.49 -17.86
CA MET A 154 20.82 -24.61 -17.38
C MET A 154 19.39 -24.20 -17.07
N ALA A 155 19.18 -23.02 -16.48
CA ALA A 155 17.88 -22.37 -16.32
C ALA A 155 17.76 -21.18 -17.28
N GLY A 156 16.66 -21.08 -18.01
CA GLY A 156 16.43 -20.02 -19.00
C GLY A 156 16.45 -18.63 -18.37
N ARG A 157 17.04 -17.67 -19.08
CA ARG A 157 17.05 -16.26 -18.69
C ARG A 157 15.67 -15.62 -18.82
N PHE A 158 15.00 -15.90 -19.93
CA PHE A 158 13.69 -15.32 -20.24
C PHE A 158 12.58 -16.31 -19.91
N LEU A 159 11.59 -15.81 -19.18
CA LEU A 159 10.33 -16.48 -18.92
C LEU A 159 9.26 -15.78 -19.75
N TRP A 160 8.56 -16.55 -20.59
CA TRP A 160 7.37 -16.07 -21.26
C TRP A 160 6.18 -16.33 -20.34
N LEU A 161 5.54 -15.26 -19.88
CA LEU A 161 4.37 -15.29 -19.00
C LEU A 161 3.09 -15.12 -19.81
N SER A 162 2.05 -15.83 -19.39
CA SER A 162 0.67 -15.63 -19.81
C SER A 162 -0.19 -15.53 -18.56
N ALA A 163 -0.86 -14.40 -18.38
CA ALA A 163 -1.81 -14.17 -17.30
C ALA A 163 -3.22 -14.18 -17.88
N THR A 164 -4.09 -15.02 -17.32
CA THR A 164 -5.53 -14.98 -17.57
C THR A 164 -6.20 -14.46 -16.32
N ILE A 165 -6.79 -13.27 -16.42
CA ILE A 165 -7.35 -12.53 -15.30
C ILE A 165 -8.86 -12.49 -15.46
N ARG A 166 -9.57 -12.87 -14.40
CA ARG A 166 -11.00 -12.61 -14.24
C ARG A 166 -11.16 -11.66 -13.08
N ALA A 167 -11.82 -10.54 -13.34
CA ALA A 167 -12.05 -9.51 -12.35
C ALA A 167 -13.52 -9.12 -12.38
N ARG A 168 -14.12 -8.99 -11.20
CA ARG A 168 -15.50 -8.52 -11.08
C ARG A 168 -15.50 -7.07 -10.68
N ARG A 169 -16.47 -6.32 -11.21
CA ARG A 169 -16.68 -4.96 -10.75
C ARG A 169 -16.80 -4.98 -9.23
N ALA A 170 -16.01 -4.15 -8.56
CA ALA A 170 -16.12 -3.99 -7.13
C ALA A 170 -17.58 -3.64 -6.80
N PRO A 171 -18.23 -4.32 -5.84
CA PRO A 171 -19.60 -3.97 -5.47
C PRO A 171 -19.63 -2.48 -5.15
N ALA A 172 -20.66 -1.81 -5.66
CA ALA A 172 -20.90 -0.42 -5.31
C ALA A 172 -21.13 -0.34 -3.80
N GLY A 173 -20.06 -0.12 -3.03
CA GLY A 173 -20.14 0.61 -1.78
C GLY A 173 -20.83 1.95 -2.06
N PRO A 174 -21.44 2.60 -1.06
CA PRO A 174 -22.31 3.76 -1.27
C PRO A 174 -21.61 4.69 -2.26
N ALA A 175 -22.28 4.87 -3.41
CA ALA A 175 -21.67 5.44 -4.59
C ALA A 175 -20.82 6.65 -4.21
N SER A 176 -19.54 6.64 -4.59
CA SER A 176 -18.80 7.88 -4.78
C SER A 176 -19.50 8.62 -5.91
N HIS A 177 -20.60 9.28 -5.56
CA HIS A 177 -21.29 10.22 -6.38
C HIS A 177 -20.29 11.36 -6.55
N ARG A 178 -19.50 11.33 -7.63
CA ARG A 178 -18.93 12.56 -8.17
C ARG A 178 -20.16 13.35 -8.63
N PRO A 179 -20.59 14.40 -7.91
CA PRO A 179 -21.67 15.21 -8.42
C PRO A 179 -21.14 15.90 -9.67
N ALA A 180 -21.97 15.97 -10.71
CA ALA A 180 -21.80 16.99 -11.71
C ALA A 180 -21.59 18.33 -10.99
N HIS A 181 -20.61 19.10 -11.44
CA HIS A 181 -20.36 20.45 -10.95
C HIS A 181 -21.65 21.28 -11.01
N GLN A 182 -22.34 21.37 -9.87
CA GLN A 182 -23.17 22.50 -9.51
C GLN A 182 -22.60 23.01 -8.20
N GLY A 183 -22.09 24.24 -8.26
CA GLY A 183 -21.39 24.88 -7.18
C GLY A 183 -22.31 25.06 -5.99
N GLU A 184 -21.90 24.50 -4.87
CA GLU A 184 -22.29 24.95 -3.54
C GLU A 184 -21.07 24.71 -2.65
N ASP A 185 -20.62 25.78 -2.01
CA ASP A 185 -19.54 25.86 -1.03
C ASP A 185 -19.62 24.69 -0.02
N ARG A 186 -18.71 23.71 -0.09
CA ARG A 186 -18.70 22.58 0.86
C ARG A 186 -17.58 22.74 1.87
N MET A 187 -17.99 22.95 3.12
CA MET A 187 -17.18 22.67 4.30
C MET A 187 -16.69 21.20 4.29
N SER A 188 -15.51 20.95 4.86
CA SER A 188 -14.93 19.62 5.05
C SER A 188 -15.88 18.71 5.86
N ASP A 189 -16.04 17.44 5.44
CA ASP A 189 -16.87 16.44 6.15
C ASP A 189 -16.00 15.45 6.97
N LEU A 190 -14.68 15.56 6.91
CA LEU A 190 -13.76 14.78 7.74
C LEU A 190 -12.63 15.66 8.26
N LYS A 191 -12.19 15.42 9.49
CA LYS A 191 -10.96 16.01 10.04
C LYS A 191 -9.98 14.90 10.44
N ILE A 192 -8.77 14.88 9.89
CA ILE A 192 -7.75 13.86 10.15
C ILE A 192 -6.51 14.52 10.76
N ALA A 193 -6.04 14.01 11.90
CA ALA A 193 -4.78 14.48 12.47
C ALA A 193 -3.59 13.75 11.87
N VAL A 194 -2.57 14.48 11.44
CA VAL A 194 -1.22 13.96 11.21
C VAL A 194 -0.44 14.15 12.51
N ILE A 195 -0.30 13.10 13.31
CA ILE A 195 0.33 13.18 14.65
C ILE A 195 1.82 12.92 14.52
N LEU A 196 2.65 13.94 14.77
CA LEU A 196 4.11 13.80 14.77
C LEU A 196 4.61 13.23 16.10
N GLY A 197 5.00 11.96 16.07
CA GLY A 197 5.43 11.16 17.20
C GLY A 197 6.87 11.36 17.66
N SER A 198 7.49 12.51 17.50
CA SER A 198 8.85 12.76 18.01
C SER A 198 8.99 14.21 18.46
N THR A 199 9.68 14.43 19.58
CA THR A 199 9.98 15.77 20.11
C THR A 199 11.48 16.06 20.16
N ARG A 200 12.31 15.17 19.60
CA ARG A 200 13.77 15.32 19.61
C ARG A 200 14.18 16.63 18.90
N PRO A 201 15.12 17.43 19.45
CA PRO A 201 15.70 18.56 18.74
C PRO A 201 16.33 18.10 17.41
N GLY A 202 16.02 18.81 16.31
CA GLY A 202 16.51 18.43 14.97
C GLY A 202 15.92 17.13 14.42
N ARG A 203 14.72 16.73 14.87
CA ARG A 203 14.03 15.51 14.40
C ARG A 203 13.75 15.53 12.90
N ASN A 204 14.12 14.45 12.21
CA ASN A 204 13.73 14.19 10.82
C ASN A 204 12.20 14.11 10.63
N GLY A 205 11.47 13.66 11.67
CA GLY A 205 10.03 13.42 11.58
C GLY A 205 9.21 14.65 11.21
N LYS A 206 9.69 15.87 11.48
CA LYS A 206 8.99 17.10 11.07
C LYS A 206 8.89 17.21 9.56
N ALA A 207 9.98 16.96 8.84
CA ALA A 207 9.98 16.95 7.38
C ALA A 207 9.09 15.85 6.79
N VAL A 208 9.02 14.68 7.45
CA VAL A 208 8.13 13.59 7.05
C VAL A 208 6.66 13.98 7.25
N ALA A 209 6.31 14.54 8.40
CA ALA A 209 4.93 14.96 8.69
C ALA A 209 4.48 16.11 7.78
N ASP A 210 5.35 17.09 7.53
CA ASP A 210 5.09 18.20 6.62
C ASP A 210 4.86 17.70 5.19
N TRP A 211 5.64 16.71 4.75
CA TRP A 211 5.43 16.09 3.45
C TRP A 211 4.08 15.38 3.36
N VAL A 212 3.65 14.65 4.40
CA VAL A 212 2.32 14.02 4.43
C VAL A 212 1.22 15.07 4.31
N VAL A 213 1.32 16.18 5.07
CA VAL A 213 0.35 17.29 5.01
C VAL A 213 0.34 17.94 3.62
N ASP A 214 1.50 18.20 3.03
CA ASP A 214 1.61 18.78 1.68
C ASP A 214 0.90 17.89 0.64
N ARG A 215 1.10 16.58 0.68
CA ARG A 215 0.45 15.63 -0.25
C ARG A 215 -1.06 15.53 -0.02
N SER A 216 -1.52 15.84 1.18
CA SER A 216 -2.93 15.91 1.50
C SER A 216 -3.62 17.17 0.96
N GLY A 217 -2.87 18.20 0.54
CA GLY A 217 -3.41 19.49 0.11
C GLY A 217 -4.27 19.44 -1.17
N ALA A 218 -4.12 18.41 -1.99
CA ALA A 218 -4.97 18.18 -3.17
C ALA A 218 -6.31 17.49 -2.84
N ARG A 219 -6.49 17.05 -1.59
CA ARG A 219 -7.65 16.25 -1.19
C ARG A 219 -8.83 17.14 -0.86
N THR A 220 -10.03 16.72 -1.27
CA THR A 220 -11.26 17.51 -1.12
C THR A 220 -12.24 16.81 -0.19
N GLY A 221 -13.02 17.58 0.58
CA GLY A 221 -14.00 17.03 1.52
C GLY A 221 -13.40 16.42 2.80
N VAL A 222 -12.11 16.65 3.04
CA VAL A 222 -11.36 16.25 4.23
C VAL A 222 -10.35 17.35 4.58
N GLU A 223 -10.19 17.63 5.86
CA GLU A 223 -9.19 18.53 6.41
C GLU A 223 -8.11 17.69 7.10
N TYR A 224 -6.85 17.98 6.81
CA TYR A 224 -5.70 17.39 7.48
C TYR A 224 -5.03 18.44 8.35
N GLU A 225 -4.81 18.11 9.62
CA GLU A 225 -4.16 19.01 10.58
C GLU A 225 -2.90 18.36 11.14
N LEU A 226 -1.76 19.06 11.10
CA LEU A 226 -0.56 18.62 11.79
C LEU A 226 -0.72 18.81 13.30
N VAL A 227 -0.60 17.72 14.06
CA VAL A 227 -0.56 17.72 15.52
C VAL A 227 0.83 17.33 15.96
N ASP A 228 1.66 18.32 16.30
CA ASP A 228 3.03 18.10 16.74
C ASP A 228 3.07 17.86 18.25
N LEU A 229 3.52 16.68 18.69
CA LEU A 229 3.60 16.38 20.14
C LEU A 229 4.56 17.30 20.89
N ALA A 230 5.41 18.07 20.21
CA ALA A 230 6.21 19.10 20.86
C ALA A 230 5.36 20.25 21.43
N ASP A 231 4.16 20.47 20.89
CA ASP A 231 3.22 21.52 21.31
C ASP A 231 2.27 21.05 22.43
N TYR A 232 2.27 19.73 22.71
CA TYR A 232 1.43 19.10 23.74
C TYR A 232 2.33 18.39 24.78
N PRO A 233 2.99 19.15 25.68
CA PRO A 233 3.88 18.57 26.67
C PRO A 233 3.09 17.70 27.66
N LEU A 234 3.29 16.39 27.56
CA LEU A 234 2.74 15.40 28.46
C LEU A 234 3.86 14.83 29.35
N PRO A 235 3.76 14.88 30.69
CA PRO A 235 4.69 14.15 31.56
C PRO A 235 4.58 12.64 31.30
N HIS A 236 5.48 11.84 31.86
CA HIS A 236 5.23 10.38 31.89
C HIS A 236 3.90 10.14 32.59
N LEU A 237 3.02 9.34 31.96
CA LEU A 237 1.63 9.11 32.38
C LEU A 237 1.43 9.25 33.90
N ASP A 238 0.81 10.36 34.30
CA ASP A 238 0.66 10.79 35.70
C ASP A 238 -0.80 10.86 36.18
N GLU A 239 -1.75 10.41 35.35
CA GLU A 239 -3.15 10.26 35.74
C GLU A 239 -3.33 9.12 36.76
N ALA A 240 -4.07 9.39 37.84
CA ALA A 240 -4.31 8.41 38.90
C ALA A 240 -5.26 7.28 38.48
N MET A 241 -6.17 7.58 37.54
CA MET A 241 -7.18 6.66 37.05
C MET A 241 -6.84 6.18 35.65
N PRO A 242 -7.14 4.91 35.30
CA PRO A 242 -6.98 4.44 33.93
C PRO A 242 -7.78 5.28 32.93
N PRO A 243 -7.22 5.63 31.75
CA PRO A 243 -7.91 6.43 30.73
C PRO A 243 -9.26 5.87 30.28
N ALA A 244 -9.46 4.55 30.34
CA ALA A 244 -10.73 3.89 30.01
C ALA A 244 -11.92 4.36 30.88
N MET A 245 -11.66 4.97 32.04
CA MET A 245 -12.71 5.58 32.88
C MET A 245 -13.13 6.98 32.41
N GLY A 246 -12.39 7.63 31.50
CA GLY A 246 -12.66 8.98 31.01
C GLY A 246 -12.57 10.08 32.08
N GLN A 247 -11.93 9.81 33.22
CA GLN A 247 -11.85 10.71 34.37
C GLN A 247 -10.50 11.45 34.44
N TYR A 248 -10.23 12.28 33.43
CA TYR A 248 -8.97 13.02 33.34
C TYR A 248 -8.93 14.17 34.36
N GLN A 249 -7.87 14.23 35.15
CA GLN A 249 -7.69 15.26 36.17
C GLN A 249 -6.74 16.36 35.72
N GLY A 250 -5.64 16.00 35.06
CA GLY A 250 -4.61 16.93 34.63
C GLY A 250 -5.08 17.85 33.49
N GLU A 251 -4.74 19.13 33.57
CA GLU A 251 -5.08 20.09 32.50
C GLU A 251 -4.38 19.77 31.19
N HIS A 252 -3.16 19.21 31.23
CA HIS A 252 -2.46 18.70 30.04
C HIS A 252 -3.22 17.55 29.39
N THR A 253 -3.73 16.60 30.19
CA THR A 253 -4.54 15.49 29.70
C THR A 253 -5.85 15.97 29.10
N LYS A 254 -6.57 16.88 29.77
CA LYS A 254 -7.82 17.43 29.23
C LYS A 254 -7.59 18.19 27.92
N THR A 255 -6.51 18.98 27.84
CA THR A 255 -6.13 19.69 26.61
C THR A 255 -5.85 18.72 25.48
N TRP A 256 -5.10 17.64 25.77
CA TRP A 256 -4.80 16.59 24.81
C TRP A 256 -6.05 15.82 24.38
N ALA A 257 -6.91 15.43 25.32
CA ALA A 257 -8.18 14.77 25.07
C ALA A 257 -9.08 15.62 24.17
N ALA A 258 -9.26 16.90 24.51
CA ALA A 258 -10.06 17.84 23.73
C ALA A 258 -9.51 17.97 22.31
N LYS A 259 -8.18 18.06 22.15
CA LYS A 259 -7.58 18.15 20.83
C LYS A 259 -7.85 16.90 20.00
N ILE A 260 -7.63 15.72 20.57
CA ILE A 260 -7.78 14.44 19.86
C ILE A 260 -9.25 14.14 19.53
N ALA A 261 -10.18 14.59 20.38
CA ALA A 261 -11.61 14.45 20.15
C ALA A 261 -12.09 15.15 18.85
N GLU A 262 -11.41 16.19 18.38
CA GLU A 262 -11.75 16.92 17.14
C GLU A 262 -11.68 16.06 15.87
N PHE A 263 -10.93 14.95 15.91
CA PHE A 263 -10.56 14.23 14.70
C PHE A 263 -11.38 12.96 14.48
N ASP A 264 -11.62 12.67 13.21
CA ASP A 264 -12.30 11.48 12.71
C ASP A 264 -11.35 10.33 12.38
N GLY A 265 -10.06 10.63 12.27
CA GLY A 265 -9.01 9.64 12.03
C GLY A 265 -7.61 10.22 12.24
N TYR A 266 -6.61 9.35 12.18
CA TYR A 266 -5.25 9.70 12.56
C TYR A 266 -4.22 9.10 11.61
N ILE A 267 -3.20 9.87 11.26
CA ILE A 267 -1.96 9.39 10.65
C ILE A 267 -0.86 9.54 11.69
N PHE A 268 -0.39 8.43 12.26
CA PHE A 268 0.72 8.47 13.22
C PHE A 268 2.06 8.45 12.47
N VAL A 269 2.81 9.55 12.58
CA VAL A 269 4.16 9.70 12.02
C VAL A 269 5.19 9.35 13.10
N THR A 270 5.82 8.18 13.02
CA THR A 270 6.70 7.65 14.08
C THR A 270 8.14 7.41 13.60
N PRO A 271 9.17 7.81 14.36
CA PRO A 271 10.48 7.19 14.20
C PRO A 271 10.44 5.73 14.68
N GLU A 272 11.41 4.93 14.24
CA GLU A 272 11.79 3.69 14.93
C GLU A 272 12.96 3.94 15.88
N TYR A 273 12.71 3.85 17.19
CA TYR A 273 13.72 3.94 18.23
C TYR A 273 13.89 2.59 18.92
N ASN A 274 15.12 2.06 18.91
CA ASN A 274 15.48 0.80 19.58
C ASN A 274 14.47 -0.33 19.33
N HIS A 275 14.11 -0.56 18.06
CA HIS A 275 13.19 -1.61 17.64
C HIS A 275 11.71 -1.36 18.00
N SER A 276 11.31 -0.12 18.29
CA SER A 276 9.91 0.21 18.59
C SER A 276 9.52 1.64 18.17
N THR A 277 8.27 2.03 18.43
CA THR A 277 7.81 3.42 18.33
C THR A 277 8.52 4.31 19.36
N SER A 278 8.32 5.62 19.27
CA SER A 278 8.91 6.55 20.23
C SER A 278 8.17 6.48 21.57
N GLY A 279 8.91 6.70 22.67
CA GLY A 279 8.32 6.79 24.00
C GLY A 279 7.31 7.94 24.11
N VAL A 280 7.57 9.08 23.46
CA VAL A 280 6.65 10.23 23.49
C VAL A 280 5.34 9.95 22.78
N LEU A 281 5.36 9.25 21.64
CA LEU A 281 4.14 8.88 20.93
C LEU A 281 3.34 7.85 21.73
N LYS A 282 4.00 6.81 22.25
CA LYS A 282 3.33 5.80 23.07
C LYS A 282 2.73 6.42 24.34
N ASN A 283 3.47 7.30 25.00
CA ASN A 283 2.99 8.04 26.17
C ASN A 283 1.75 8.87 25.82
N ALA A 284 1.77 9.64 24.72
CA ALA A 284 0.61 10.43 24.29
C ALA A 284 -0.62 9.56 23.99
N ILE A 285 -0.44 8.39 23.39
CA ILE A 285 -1.51 7.42 23.16
C ILE A 285 -2.06 6.90 24.50
N ASP A 286 -1.18 6.59 25.46
CA ASP A 286 -1.53 6.02 26.77
C ASP A 286 -2.28 6.97 27.71
N TYR A 287 -2.33 8.28 27.42
CA TYR A 287 -3.13 9.22 28.21
C TYR A 287 -4.63 9.10 27.96
N LEU A 288 -5.04 8.55 26.81
CA LEU A 288 -6.41 8.61 26.32
C LEU A 288 -6.96 7.22 26.01
N TYR A 289 -8.28 7.07 25.98
CA TYR A 289 -8.94 5.83 25.57
C TYR A 289 -10.12 6.11 24.66
N GLY A 290 -11.21 6.69 25.19
CA GLY A 290 -12.46 6.88 24.46
C GLY A 290 -12.33 7.75 23.21
N GLU A 291 -11.35 8.66 23.19
CA GLU A 291 -11.07 9.56 22.07
C GLU A 291 -10.57 8.83 20.82
N TRP A 292 -10.04 7.61 20.97
CA TRP A 292 -9.57 6.76 19.87
C TRP A 292 -10.66 5.85 19.31
N ASN A 293 -11.65 5.48 20.14
CA ASN A 293 -12.58 4.41 19.84
C ASN A 293 -13.38 4.67 18.55
N ASN A 294 -13.56 3.62 17.74
CA ASN A 294 -14.39 3.64 16.54
C ASN A 294 -13.98 4.75 15.55
N LYS A 295 -12.68 5.04 15.49
CA LYS A 295 -12.06 5.94 14.50
C LYS A 295 -11.07 5.15 13.64
N ALA A 296 -10.58 5.78 12.58
CA ALA A 296 -9.63 5.15 11.66
C ALA A 296 -8.19 5.63 11.89
N ALA A 297 -7.22 4.77 11.59
CA ALA A 297 -5.81 5.13 11.65
C ALA A 297 -4.99 4.62 10.46
N ALA A 298 -3.96 5.38 10.12
CA ALA A 298 -2.87 4.97 9.24
C ALA A 298 -1.52 5.27 9.89
N PHE A 299 -0.47 4.68 9.34
CA PHE A 299 0.87 4.77 9.91
C PHE A 299 1.89 5.21 8.88
N VAL A 300 2.77 6.11 9.31
CA VAL A 300 3.91 6.58 8.56
C VAL A 300 5.13 6.43 9.46
N SER A 301 6.15 5.73 9.01
CA SER A 301 7.35 5.54 9.82
C SER A 301 8.63 5.86 9.06
N TYR A 302 9.69 6.09 9.83
CA TYR A 302 11.02 6.27 9.29
C TYR A 302 12.08 5.64 10.21
N GLY A 303 13.15 5.13 9.61
CA GLY A 303 14.23 4.47 10.34
C GLY A 303 15.23 3.79 9.40
N SER A 304 16.21 3.07 9.94
CA SER A 304 17.23 2.38 9.14
C SER A 304 16.63 1.37 8.15
N LEU A 305 15.51 0.72 8.50
CA LEU A 305 14.75 -0.18 7.63
C LEU A 305 13.32 0.33 7.40
N GLY A 306 13.17 1.64 7.22
CA GLY A 306 11.86 2.23 6.98
C GLY A 306 10.97 2.38 8.21
N GLY A 307 11.32 1.76 9.34
CA GLY A 307 10.58 1.87 10.60
C GLY A 307 9.38 0.92 10.72
N ALA A 308 9.36 -0.18 9.95
CA ALA A 308 8.23 -1.11 9.91
C ALA A 308 7.90 -1.71 11.29
N ARG A 309 8.89 -1.94 12.16
CA ARG A 309 8.65 -2.55 13.48
C ARG A 309 7.93 -1.63 14.44
N ALA A 310 8.21 -0.32 14.35
CA ALA A 310 7.43 0.66 15.08
C ALA A 310 5.95 0.60 14.70
N ILE A 311 5.64 0.40 13.42
CA ILE A 311 4.27 0.24 12.94
C ILE A 311 3.65 -1.06 13.45
N GLU A 312 4.35 -2.19 13.38
CA GLU A 312 3.84 -3.47 13.92
C GLU A 312 3.44 -3.35 15.39
N HIS A 313 4.23 -2.65 16.20
CA HIS A 313 3.89 -2.39 17.61
C HIS A 313 2.66 -1.49 17.74
N LEU A 314 2.59 -0.40 16.95
CA LEU A 314 1.45 0.52 16.98
C LEU A 314 0.15 -0.12 16.49
N ARG A 315 0.19 -1.07 15.55
CA ARG A 315 -1.00 -1.80 15.09
C ARG A 315 -1.64 -2.61 16.22
N ALA A 316 -0.83 -3.26 17.06
CA ALA A 316 -1.34 -3.97 18.23
C ALA A 316 -1.98 -3.00 19.25
N VAL A 317 -1.35 -1.84 19.49
CA VAL A 317 -1.88 -0.79 20.37
C VAL A 317 -3.19 -0.22 19.83
N ALA A 318 -3.26 0.07 18.53
CA ALA A 318 -4.47 0.59 17.89
C ALA A 318 -5.65 -0.39 18.00
N SER A 319 -5.40 -1.69 17.83
CA SER A 319 -6.42 -2.72 18.02
C SER A 319 -6.99 -2.73 19.44
N GLU A 320 -6.16 -2.55 20.48
CA GLU A 320 -6.61 -2.45 21.88
C GLU A 320 -7.51 -1.22 22.12
N LEU A 321 -7.23 -0.11 21.43
CA LEU A 321 -7.93 1.16 21.54
C LEU A 321 -9.15 1.27 20.62
N GLN A 322 -9.62 0.15 20.05
CA GLN A 322 -10.74 0.12 19.11
C GLN A 322 -10.53 1.06 17.90
N LEU A 323 -9.28 1.27 17.52
CA LEU A 323 -8.88 2.14 16.43
C LEU A 323 -8.62 1.28 15.19
N ALA A 324 -9.51 1.37 14.21
CA ALA A 324 -9.43 0.57 13.00
C ALA A 324 -8.31 1.09 12.10
N HIS A 325 -7.27 0.27 11.88
CA HIS A 325 -6.11 0.70 11.09
C HIS A 325 -6.07 0.09 9.70
N VAL A 326 -5.73 0.94 8.72
CA VAL A 326 -5.65 0.55 7.31
C VAL A 326 -4.35 -0.22 7.02
N ARG A 327 -4.38 -1.07 5.98
CA ARG A 327 -3.21 -1.87 5.58
C ARG A 327 -2.10 -1.00 5.02
N GLN A 328 -2.45 -0.03 4.18
CA GLN A 328 -1.45 0.83 3.54
C GLN A 328 -0.70 1.67 4.58
N GLN A 329 0.63 1.70 4.47
CA GLN A 329 1.52 2.49 5.31
C GLN A 329 2.61 3.11 4.47
N LEU A 330 3.25 4.15 4.99
CA LEU A 330 4.49 4.68 4.43
C LEU A 330 5.66 4.34 5.35
N SER A 331 6.79 4.00 4.75
CA SER A 331 8.00 3.62 5.47
C SER A 331 9.21 4.20 4.76
N PHE A 332 9.88 5.16 5.41
CA PHE A 332 10.99 5.93 4.82
C PHE A 332 12.33 5.48 5.42
N SER A 333 13.24 5.01 4.56
CA SER A 333 14.55 4.56 4.99
C SER A 333 15.52 5.74 5.12
N LEU A 334 16.22 5.80 6.26
CA LEU A 334 17.26 6.80 6.51
C LEU A 334 18.41 6.75 5.50
N PHE A 335 18.56 5.65 4.75
CA PHE A 335 19.62 5.48 3.75
C PHE A 335 19.21 5.88 2.33
N THR A 336 17.90 5.89 2.03
CA THR A 336 17.40 6.09 0.65
C THR A 336 16.49 7.29 0.51
N ASP A 337 15.80 7.68 1.58
CA ASP A 337 14.82 8.77 1.57
C ASP A 337 15.34 10.01 2.32
N PHE A 338 16.58 9.97 2.81
CA PHE A 338 17.24 11.08 3.49
C PHE A 338 18.67 11.27 2.96
N GLU A 339 18.96 12.43 2.38
CA GLU A 339 20.33 12.82 2.06
C GLU A 339 21.06 13.16 3.36
N ASN A 340 22.29 12.64 3.52
CA ASN A 340 23.11 12.81 4.71
C ASN A 340 22.35 12.50 6.02
N PHE A 341 21.46 11.50 5.98
CA PHE A 341 20.63 11.05 7.10
C PHE A 341 19.70 12.11 7.73
N SER A 342 19.52 13.28 7.10
CA SER A 342 18.83 14.42 7.72
C SER A 342 17.95 15.22 6.76
N VAL A 343 18.36 15.38 5.51
CA VAL A 343 17.58 16.13 4.51
C VAL A 343 16.59 15.18 3.85
N PHE A 344 15.30 15.34 4.16
CA PHE A 344 14.27 14.45 3.65
C PHE A 344 14.07 14.66 2.13
N LYS A 345 14.26 13.57 1.38
CA LYS A 345 14.13 13.52 -0.08
C LYS A 345 13.58 12.13 -0.46
N PRO A 346 12.29 11.87 -0.22
CA PRO A 346 11.69 10.59 -0.51
C PRO A 346 11.69 10.32 -2.02
N ALA A 347 11.82 9.05 -2.40
CA ALA A 347 11.63 8.64 -3.78
C ALA A 347 10.18 8.89 -4.25
N GLU A 348 9.99 9.23 -5.53
CA GLU A 348 8.68 9.58 -6.13
C GLU A 348 7.61 8.50 -5.94
N GLN A 349 8.02 7.23 -5.87
CA GLN A 349 7.11 6.10 -5.62
C GLN A 349 6.29 6.22 -4.32
N HIS A 350 6.71 7.08 -3.37
CA HIS A 350 5.96 7.31 -2.14
C HIS A 350 4.70 8.16 -2.36
N ASP A 351 4.61 8.95 -3.43
CA ASP A 351 3.43 9.78 -3.72
C ASP A 351 2.20 8.90 -4.06
N ASP A 352 2.38 7.85 -4.88
CA ASP A 352 1.32 6.86 -5.16
C ASP A 352 0.92 6.09 -3.90
N ALA A 353 1.92 5.69 -3.10
CA ALA A 353 1.70 4.99 -1.85
C ALA A 353 0.97 5.86 -0.81
N ALA A 354 1.19 7.18 -0.82
CA ALA A 354 0.49 8.14 0.02
C ALA A 354 -0.96 8.33 -0.44
N THR A 355 -1.18 8.42 -1.75
CA THR A 355 -2.53 8.47 -2.33
C THR A 355 -3.36 7.27 -1.86
N ALA A 356 -2.81 6.05 -1.99
CA ALA A 356 -3.47 4.84 -1.52
C ALA A 356 -3.69 4.81 0.01
N LEU A 357 -2.79 5.43 0.79
CA LEU A 357 -2.94 5.53 2.24
C LEU A 357 -4.14 6.43 2.60
N PHE A 358 -4.21 7.60 1.97
CA PHE A 358 -5.30 8.55 2.18
C PHE A 358 -6.64 7.96 1.74
N ASP A 359 -6.71 7.31 0.56
CA ASP A 359 -7.94 6.68 0.06
C ASP A 359 -8.52 5.67 1.06
N GLN A 360 -7.66 4.78 1.58
CA GLN A 360 -8.09 3.79 2.58
C GLN A 360 -8.53 4.47 3.88
N LEU A 361 -7.74 5.43 4.38
CA LEU A 361 -8.00 6.09 5.65
C LEU A 361 -9.30 6.90 5.61
N GLU A 362 -9.50 7.70 4.57
CA GLU A 362 -10.69 8.53 4.38
C GLU A 362 -11.95 7.68 4.26
N SER A 363 -11.88 6.57 3.52
CA SER A 363 -12.98 5.62 3.40
C SER A 363 -13.39 5.04 4.75
N TRP A 364 -12.41 4.55 5.53
CA TRP A 364 -12.67 3.96 6.84
C TRP A 364 -13.14 5.00 7.86
N ALA A 365 -12.51 6.18 7.88
CA ALA A 365 -12.89 7.27 8.77
C ALA A 365 -14.35 7.69 8.55
N ARG A 366 -14.76 7.81 7.28
CA ARG A 366 -16.14 8.15 6.91
C ARG A 366 -17.13 7.07 7.32
N ALA A 367 -16.82 5.80 7.05
CA ALA A 367 -17.70 4.70 7.42
C ALA A 367 -17.88 4.60 8.94
N LEU A 368 -16.80 4.73 9.69
CA LEU A 368 -16.80 4.56 11.14
C LEU A 368 -17.50 5.69 11.90
N LYS A 369 -17.75 6.86 11.29
CA LYS A 369 -18.64 7.88 11.88
C LYS A 369 -20.00 7.31 12.28
N THR A 370 -20.53 6.37 11.50
CA THR A 370 -21.88 5.81 11.68
C THR A 370 -22.02 4.91 12.91
N VAL A 371 -20.91 4.48 13.52
CA VAL A 371 -20.89 3.57 14.68
C VAL A 371 -20.37 4.22 15.96
N ARG A 372 -20.04 5.52 15.91
CA ARG A 372 -19.68 6.30 17.11
C ARG A 372 -20.95 6.63 17.87
N VAL A 373 -20.87 6.57 19.20
CA VAL A 373 -22.00 6.79 20.13
C VAL A 373 -21.84 8.12 20.83
#